data_AF-A0A6G3WXE7-F1
#
_entry.id   AF-A0A6G3WXE7-F1
#
_cell.length_a   1.000
_cell.length_b   1.000
_cell.length_c   1.000
_cell.angle_alpha   90.00
_cell.angle_beta   90.00
_cell.angle_gamma   90.00
#
_symmetry.space_group_name_H-M   'P 1'
#
loop_
_entity.id
_entity.type
_entity.pdbx_description
1 polymer ?
#
loop_
_entity_poly.entity_id
_entity_poly.type
_entity_poly.pdbx_seq_one_letter_code
_entity_poly.pdbx_strand_id
1 'polypeptide(L)'
;MSRTEAPPLPEPLRVPVADSHTHLDMQDATVDEALARAAAVNVTAVVQVGCDVAGSRWAAETAAAHPAVHASVALHPNEAPRIVHGDPDGTARQGAREPGGRA
;
A
#
# COMPACT_ATOMS: atom_id res chain seq x y z
N MET A 1 16.41 0.86 22.25
CA MET A 1 15.23 0.98 21.38
C MET A 1 14.73 -0.43 21.12
N SER A 2 13.49 -0.72 21.48
CA SER A 2 12.89 -2.03 21.15
C SER A 2 12.81 -2.18 19.64
N ARG A 3 12.99 -3.40 19.11
CA ARG A 3 12.88 -3.69 17.67
C ARG A 3 11.45 -3.48 17.11
N THR A 4 10.53 -3.05 17.97
CA THR A 4 9.10 -2.91 17.70
C THR A 4 8.63 -1.45 17.69
N GLU A 5 9.44 -0.49 18.15
CA GLU A 5 9.05 0.92 18.18
C GLU A 5 9.57 1.65 16.94
N ALA A 6 8.67 2.33 16.23
CA ALA A 6 9.05 3.15 15.08
C ALA A 6 9.94 4.32 15.54
N PRO A 7 10.99 4.68 14.76
CA PRO A 7 11.81 5.83 15.09
C PRO A 7 10.99 7.13 15.05
N PRO A 8 11.43 8.18 15.75
CA PRO A 8 10.82 9.50 15.60
C PRO A 8 10.93 9.98 14.15
N LEU A 9 10.06 10.92 13.77
CA LEU A 9 10.11 11.52 12.44
C LEU A 9 11.47 12.21 12.21
N PRO A 10 12.09 12.05 11.02
CA PRO A 10 13.30 12.76 10.67
C PRO A 10 13.04 14.25 10.46
N GLU A 11 14.13 15.03 10.32
CA GLU A 11 14.03 16.41 9.83
C GLU A 11 13.40 16.45 8.42
N PRO A 12 12.62 17.49 8.09
CA PRO A 12 11.99 17.59 6.77
C PRO A 12 12.99 17.66 5.62
N LEU A 13 12.65 17.06 4.48
CA LEU A 13 13.46 17.14 3.28
C LEU A 13 13.53 18.57 2.75
N ARG A 14 14.66 18.94 2.15
CA ARG A 14 14.93 20.33 1.69
C ARG A 14 13.99 20.80 0.59
N VAL A 15 13.42 19.87 -0.17
CA VAL A 15 12.47 20.12 -1.25
C VAL A 15 11.31 19.12 -1.14
N PRO A 16 10.11 19.48 -1.61
CA PRO A 16 9.00 18.55 -1.66
C PRO A 16 9.36 17.33 -2.52
N VAL A 17 9.06 16.13 -2.03
CA VAL A 17 9.24 14.89 -2.79
C VAL A 17 7.94 14.09 -2.83
N ALA A 18 7.87 13.17 -3.79
CA ALA A 18 6.85 12.13 -3.83
C ALA A 18 7.47 10.79 -3.38
N ASP A 19 6.74 10.05 -2.53
CA ASP A 19 7.03 8.63 -2.32
C ASP A 19 6.47 7.84 -3.51
N SER A 20 7.34 7.19 -4.26
CA SER A 20 6.98 6.49 -5.48
C SER A 20 6.40 5.09 -5.24
N HIS A 21 6.45 4.56 -4.01
CA HIS A 21 5.91 3.24 -3.68
C HIS A 21 5.61 3.13 -2.19
N THR A 22 4.33 3.21 -1.83
CA THR A 22 3.85 3.10 -0.45
C THR A 22 2.77 2.02 -0.31
N HIS A 23 2.74 1.38 0.85
CA HIS A 23 1.66 0.50 1.29
C HIS A 23 1.00 1.08 2.56
N LEU A 24 0.08 2.03 2.37
CA LEU A 24 -0.74 2.63 3.43
C LEU A 24 -1.70 1.60 4.04
N ASP A 25 -2.15 0.62 3.24
CA ASP A 25 -2.99 -0.52 3.62
C ASP A 25 -2.31 -1.50 4.60
N MET A 26 -0.98 -1.39 4.75
CA MET A 26 -0.18 -2.25 5.63
C MET A 26 0.35 -1.52 6.87
N GLN A 27 -0.08 -0.28 7.11
CA GLN A 27 0.33 0.50 8.28
C GLN A 27 -0.69 0.36 9.41
N ASP A 28 -0.22 0.47 10.66
CA ASP A 28 -1.10 0.51 11.84
C ASP A 28 -1.85 1.85 11.97
N ALA A 29 -1.36 2.91 11.30
CA ALA A 29 -1.94 4.24 11.31
C ALA A 29 -3.08 4.36 10.29
N THR A 30 -4.01 5.28 10.55
CA THR A 30 -5.01 5.68 9.54
C THR A 30 -4.34 6.37 8.34
N VAL A 31 -5.03 6.42 7.19
CA VAL A 31 -4.52 7.11 5.99
C VAL A 31 -4.22 8.58 6.29
N ASP A 32 -5.12 9.28 6.99
CA ASP A 32 -4.91 10.68 7.38
C ASP A 32 -3.68 10.87 8.26
N GLU A 33 -3.49 10.01 9.26
CA GLU A 33 -2.31 10.07 10.13
C GLU A 33 -1.01 9.79 9.36
N ALA A 34 -1.03 8.81 8.45
CA ALA A 34 0.12 8.49 7.61
C ALA A 34 0.48 9.65 6.69
N LEU A 35 -0.51 10.27 6.03
CA LEU A 35 -0.32 11.42 5.16
C LEU A 35 0.15 12.66 5.95
N ALA A 36 -0.38 12.89 7.15
CA ALA A 36 0.08 13.99 8.01
C ALA A 36 1.56 13.80 8.42
N ARG A 37 1.97 12.57 8.75
CA ARG A 37 3.37 12.25 9.06
C ARG A 37 4.28 12.43 7.84
N ALA A 38 3.83 12.02 6.66
CA ALA A 38 4.55 12.22 5.40
C ALA A 38 4.74 13.72 5.09
N ALA A 39 3.66 14.50 5.18
CA ALA A 39 3.70 15.94 4.94
C ALA A 39 4.61 16.68 5.93
N ALA A 40 4.64 16.25 7.20
CA ALA A 40 5.51 16.82 8.22
C ALA A 40 7.02 16.71 7.88
N VAL A 41 7.40 15.75 7.03
CA VAL A 41 8.79 15.55 6.57
C VAL A 41 9.01 15.95 5.10
N ASN A 42 8.06 16.72 4.52
CA ASN A 42 8.07 17.21 3.14
C ASN A 42 7.91 16.13 2.05
N VAL A 43 7.31 14.98 2.40
CA VAL A 43 6.76 14.03 1.43
C VAL A 43 5.32 14.46 1.14
N THR A 44 5.11 15.07 -0.02
CA THR A 44 3.87 15.82 -0.35
C THR A 44 2.90 15.05 -1.23
N ALA A 45 3.36 13.95 -1.82
CA ALA A 45 2.55 13.02 -2.57
C ALA A 45 3.04 11.60 -2.34
N VAL A 46 2.15 10.61 -2.46
CA VAL A 46 2.49 9.19 -2.35
C VAL A 46 1.82 8.39 -3.46
N VAL A 47 2.49 7.33 -3.90
CA VAL A 47 1.90 6.33 -4.80
C VAL A 47 1.51 5.12 -3.97
N GLN A 48 0.21 4.95 -3.72
CA GLN A 48 -0.33 3.76 -3.09
C GLN A 48 -0.34 2.59 -4.06
N VAL A 49 0.26 1.47 -3.66
CA VAL A 49 0.39 0.29 -4.52
C VAL A 49 -0.72 -0.72 -4.33
N GLY A 50 -1.47 -0.98 -5.40
CA GLY A 50 -2.38 -2.12 -5.51
C GLY A 50 -1.66 -3.38 -5.99
N CYS A 51 -1.72 -4.46 -5.22
CA CYS A 51 -1.06 -5.74 -5.56
C CYS A 51 -1.98 -6.78 -6.22
N ASP A 52 -3.29 -6.55 -6.20
CA ASP A 52 -4.31 -7.37 -6.87
C ASP A 52 -5.59 -6.56 -7.05
N VAL A 53 -6.68 -7.22 -7.45
CA VAL A 53 -7.97 -6.56 -7.72
C VAL A 53 -8.54 -5.86 -6.48
N ALA A 54 -8.49 -6.48 -5.30
CA ALA A 54 -9.06 -5.89 -4.09
C ALA A 54 -8.20 -4.72 -3.61
N GLY A 55 -6.88 -4.92 -3.51
CA GLY A 55 -5.94 -3.86 -3.15
C GLY A 55 -5.94 -2.69 -4.15
N SER A 56 -6.10 -2.96 -5.45
CA SER A 56 -6.17 -1.91 -6.48
C SER A 56 -7.45 -1.08 -6.38
N ARG A 57 -8.60 -1.69 -6.01
CA ARG A 57 -9.84 -0.94 -5.76
C ARG A 57 -9.69 -0.04 -4.55
N TRP A 58 -9.15 -0.58 -3.45
CA TRP A 58 -8.87 0.19 -2.25
C TRP A 58 -7.91 1.35 -2.52
N ALA A 59 -6.86 1.12 -3.31
CA ALA A 59 -5.93 2.18 -3.73
C ALA A 59 -6.64 3.28 -4.51
N ALA A 60 -7.49 2.93 -5.49
CA ALA A 60 -8.23 3.89 -6.28
C ALA A 60 -9.25 4.70 -5.45
N GLU A 61 -9.95 4.06 -4.52
CA GLU A 61 -10.86 4.71 -3.58
C GLU A 61 -10.11 5.67 -2.64
N THR A 62 -8.96 5.23 -2.11
CA THR A 62 -8.09 6.06 -1.27
C THR A 62 -7.59 7.29 -2.02
N ALA A 63 -7.15 7.11 -3.26
CA ALA A 63 -6.71 8.20 -4.14
C ALA A 63 -7.86 9.18 -4.47
N ALA A 64 -9.08 8.69 -4.63
CA ALA A 64 -10.26 9.53 -4.85
C ALA A 64 -10.60 10.38 -3.60
N ALA A 65 -10.36 9.85 -2.40
CA ALA A 65 -10.63 10.53 -1.14
C ALA A 65 -9.50 11.50 -0.71
N HIS A 66 -8.25 11.26 -1.13
CA HIS A 66 -7.08 12.02 -0.66
C HIS A 66 -6.27 12.58 -1.83
N PRO A 67 -6.29 13.91 -2.06
CA PRO A 67 -5.61 14.54 -3.21
C PRO A 67 -4.09 14.32 -3.30
N ALA A 68 -3.44 13.99 -2.19
CA ALA A 68 -2.01 13.69 -2.13
C ALA A 68 -1.66 12.25 -2.53
N VAL A 69 -2.66 11.40 -2.80
CA VAL A 69 -2.47 9.98 -3.12
C VAL A 69 -2.70 9.74 -4.60
N HIS A 70 -1.73 9.11 -5.24
CA HIS A 70 -1.88 8.47 -6.55
C HIS A 70 -2.04 6.96 -6.36
N ALA A 71 -2.89 6.32 -7.15
CA ALA A 71 -3.06 4.88 -7.13
C ALA A 71 -2.26 4.20 -8.25
N SER A 72 -1.63 3.07 -7.95
CA SER A 72 -1.22 2.09 -8.95
C SER A 72 -2.14 0.88 -8.94
N VAL A 73 -2.34 0.28 -10.12
CA VAL A 73 -3.16 -0.90 -10.32
C VAL A 73 -2.29 -1.96 -10.97
N ALA A 74 -2.09 -3.08 -10.29
CA ALA A 74 -1.24 -4.16 -10.78
C ALA A 74 -1.68 -5.52 -10.22
N LEU A 75 -1.17 -6.58 -10.85
CA LEU A 75 -1.09 -7.90 -10.26
C LEU A 75 0.36 -8.13 -9.85
N HIS A 76 0.62 -8.22 -8.55
CA HIS A 76 1.95 -8.54 -8.05
C HIS A 76 2.31 -9.98 -8.47
N PRO A 77 3.57 -10.27 -8.85
CA PRO A 77 3.96 -11.61 -9.33
C PRO A 77 3.66 -12.74 -8.35
N ASN A 78 3.66 -12.47 -7.04
CA ASN A 78 3.24 -13.46 -6.04
C ASN A 78 1.72 -13.69 -6.03
N GLU A 79 0.92 -12.68 -6.38
CA GLU A 79 -0.54 -12.77 -6.39
C GLU A 79 -1.09 -13.35 -7.69
N ALA A 80 -0.41 -13.13 -8.82
CA ALA A 80 -0.88 -13.55 -10.13
C ALA A 80 -1.17 -15.07 -10.25
N PRO A 81 -0.31 -16.00 -9.78
CA PRO A 81 -0.60 -17.44 -9.83
C PRO A 81 -1.83 -17.83 -9.01
N ARG A 82 -2.10 -17.11 -7.91
CA ARG A 82 -3.20 -17.40 -6.99
C ARG A 82 -4.57 -17.10 -7.59
N ILE A 83 -4.64 -16.27 -8.63
CA ILE A 83 -5.88 -16.03 -9.37
C ILE A 83 -6.34 -17.32 -10.07
N VAL A 84 -5.41 -18.12 -10.58
CA VAL A 84 -5.71 -19.37 -11.28
C VAL A 84 -5.81 -20.53 -10.31
N HIS A 85 -4.87 -20.64 -9.37
CA HIS A 85 -4.70 -21.82 -8.53
C HIS A 85 -5.33 -21.69 -7.13
N GLY A 86 -5.86 -20.53 -6.77
CA GLY A 86 -6.25 -20.23 -5.40
C GLY A 86 -5.04 -20.04 -4.48
N ASP A 87 -5.27 -20.11 -3.17
CA ASP A 87 -4.22 -20.08 -2.14
C ASP A 87 -4.28 -21.33 -1.24
N PRO A 88 -3.96 -22.51 -1.78
CA PRO A 88 -4.09 -23.78 -1.06
C PRO A 88 -3.18 -23.85 0.18
N ASP A 89 -2.08 -23.13 0.17
CA ASP A 89 -1.09 -23.11 1.26
C ASP A 89 -1.37 -22.01 2.31
N GLY A 90 -2.41 -21.18 2.11
CA GLY A 90 -2.77 -20.10 3.05
C GLY A 90 -1.69 -19.04 3.23
N THR A 91 -0.86 -18.83 2.21
CA THR A 91 0.31 -17.94 2.27
C THR A 91 -0.01 -16.52 1.80
N ALA A 92 -1.19 -16.30 1.22
CA ALA A 92 -1.63 -14.98 0.80
C ALA A 92 -1.82 -14.09 2.02
N ARG A 93 -1.20 -12.91 1.99
CA ARG A 93 -1.36 -11.90 3.04
C ARG A 93 -2.78 -11.34 3.13
N GLN A 94 -3.60 -11.57 2.10
CA GLN A 94 -4.95 -11.01 1.96
C GLN A 94 -6.07 -12.05 2.15
N GLY A 95 -5.74 -13.19 2.79
CA GLY A 95 -6.69 -14.26 3.10
C GLY A 95 -6.82 -15.32 2.01
N ALA A 96 -7.52 -16.40 2.37
CA ALA A 96 -7.72 -17.55 1.50
C ALA A 96 -8.44 -17.14 0.20
N ARG A 97 -7.95 -17.65 -0.94
CA ARG A 97 -8.53 -17.42 -2.26
C ARG A 97 -8.92 -18.74 -2.89
N GLU A 98 -10.14 -18.78 -3.42
CA GLU A 98 -10.59 -19.87 -4.26
C GLU A 98 -10.00 -19.74 -5.67
N PRO A 99 -9.67 -20.86 -6.35
CA PRO A 99 -9.27 -20.87 -7.76
C PRO A 99 -10.34 -20.21 -8.65
N GLY A 100 -9.95 -19.27 -9.51
CA GLY A 100 -10.92 -18.41 -10.22
C GLY A 100 -10.63 -18.12 -11.70
N GLY A 101 -9.64 -18.76 -12.31
CA GLY A 101 -9.21 -18.49 -13.69
C GLY A 101 -9.05 -19.74 -14.55
N ARG A 102 -9.03 -19.56 -15.88
CA ARG A 102 -8.51 -20.59 -16.81
C ARG A 102 -7.04 -20.28 -17.07
N ALA A 103 -6.18 -21.29 -16.97
CA ALA A 103 -4.77 -21.21 -17.36
C ALA A 103 -4.62 -21.09 -18.88
#